data_AF-A0A961T6V6-F1
#
_entry.id   AF-A0A961T6V6-F1
#
_cell.length_a   1.000
_cell.length_b   1.000
_cell.length_c   1.000
_cell.angle_alpha   90.00
_cell.angle_beta   90.00
_cell.angle_gamma   90.00
#
_symmetry.space_group_name_H-M   'P 1'
#
loop_
_entity.id
_entity.type
_entity.pdbx_description
1 polymer ?
#
loop_
_entity_poly.entity_id
_entity_poly.type
_entity_poly.pdbx_seq_one_letter_code
_entity_poly.pdbx_strand_id
1 'polypeptide(L)'
;MVNSLLCGTTFAVLAAGPTFAETPAHTFKAVGTWSNFASWQELEQPFWSEKLPAASGGKLADDAIPLTEVDLKGNEVMRLLNLDVFEVAHGLGSYVAAENPAIEGVELSSIAPDFATMRAITDAYSITFSAINATLWYGHDEETRATMTAAFKQLEYNGWANAEAKEALGVACLASTSSGSAS
;
A
#
# COMPACT_ATOMS: atom_id res chain seq x y z
N MET A 1 75.73 -7.20 -21.36
CA MET A 1 75.62 -8.09 -20.19
C MET A 1 74.46 -7.60 -19.35
N VAL A 2 73.70 -8.55 -18.82
CA VAL A 2 72.37 -8.47 -18.19
C VAL A 2 72.28 -7.46 -17.05
N ASN A 3 71.16 -6.72 -16.94
CA ASN A 3 70.45 -6.56 -15.67
C ASN A 3 69.01 -6.04 -15.83
N SER A 4 68.05 -6.94 -15.59
CA SER A 4 66.63 -6.67 -15.34
C SER A 4 66.42 -5.85 -14.07
N LEU A 5 65.40 -4.98 -14.00
CA LEU A 5 64.71 -4.69 -12.73
C LEU A 5 63.28 -4.13 -12.91
N LEU A 6 62.32 -5.02 -12.59
CA LEU A 6 60.97 -4.87 -12.02
C LEU A 6 60.02 -3.74 -12.46
N CYS A 7 58.98 -4.14 -13.22
CA CYS A 7 57.68 -3.48 -13.32
C CYS A 7 56.87 -3.80 -12.05
N GLY A 8 56.65 -2.82 -11.18
CA GLY A 8 55.80 -2.95 -9.99
C GLY A 8 54.38 -2.48 -10.30
N THR A 9 53.47 -3.43 -10.53
CA THR A 9 52.03 -3.13 -10.67
C THR A 9 51.40 -3.08 -9.28
N THR A 10 51.07 -1.89 -8.79
CA THR A 10 50.29 -1.73 -7.55
C THR A 10 48.84 -2.16 -7.80
N PHE A 11 48.42 -3.28 -7.22
CA PHE A 11 47.03 -3.71 -7.21
C PHE A 11 46.29 -2.93 -6.12
N ALA A 12 45.46 -1.94 -6.51
CA ALA A 12 44.56 -1.26 -5.59
C ALA A 12 43.41 -2.22 -5.24
N VAL A 13 43.45 -2.82 -4.06
CA VAL A 13 42.33 -3.58 -3.50
C VAL A 13 41.24 -2.57 -3.12
N LEU A 14 40.18 -2.49 -3.92
CA LEU A 14 38.92 -1.92 -3.45
C LEU A 14 38.36 -2.87 -2.38
N ALA A 15 38.47 -2.48 -1.12
CA ALA A 15 37.72 -3.12 -0.05
C ALA A 15 36.23 -2.81 -0.25
N ALA A 16 35.51 -3.69 -0.95
CA ALA A 16 34.07 -3.80 -0.81
C ALA A 16 33.81 -4.40 0.58
N GLY A 17 33.76 -3.54 1.59
CA GLY A 17 33.31 -3.93 2.93
C GLY A 17 31.89 -4.48 2.85
N PRO A 18 31.52 -5.45 3.71
CA PRO A 18 30.14 -5.90 3.78
C PRO A 18 29.24 -4.70 4.10
N THR A 19 28.29 -4.43 3.21
CA THR A 19 27.13 -3.59 3.52
C THR A 19 26.34 -4.36 4.58
N PHE A 20 26.53 -4.01 5.85
CA PHE A 20 25.64 -4.48 6.90
C PHE A 20 24.25 -3.94 6.58
N ALA A 21 23.26 -4.82 6.43
CA ALA A 21 21.87 -4.41 6.42
C ALA A 21 21.60 -3.73 7.76
N GLU A 22 21.36 -2.43 7.73
CA GLU A 22 21.01 -1.64 8.91
C GLU A 22 19.69 -2.21 9.47
N THR A 23 19.64 -2.48 10.78
CA THR A 23 18.38 -2.92 11.41
C THR A 23 17.33 -1.83 11.17
N PRO A 24 16.14 -2.17 10.66
CA PRO A 24 15.12 -1.17 10.40
C PRO A 24 14.82 -0.40 11.69
N ALA A 25 14.71 0.93 11.56
CA ALA A 25 14.39 1.81 12.67
C ALA A 25 12.99 1.51 13.23
N HIS A 26 12.08 1.04 12.38
CA HIS A 26 10.75 0.60 12.79
C HIS A 26 10.19 -0.47 11.84
N THR A 27 9.46 -1.43 12.40
CA THR A 27 8.72 -2.44 11.63
C THR A 27 7.24 -2.25 11.92
N PHE A 28 6.46 -1.89 10.89
CA PHE A 28 5.02 -1.66 11.05
C PHE A 28 4.24 -2.96 11.03
N LYS A 29 3.45 -3.20 12.09
CA LYS A 29 2.44 -4.27 12.09
C LYS A 29 1.19 -3.76 11.41
N ALA A 30 0.96 -4.23 10.18
CA ALA A 30 -0.16 -3.80 9.38
C ALA A 30 -1.11 -4.95 9.10
N VAL A 31 -2.41 -4.66 9.11
CA VAL A 31 -3.43 -5.56 8.58
C VAL A 31 -4.01 -4.97 7.31
N GLY A 32 -3.97 -5.77 6.24
CA GLY A 32 -4.49 -5.42 4.94
C GLY A 32 -5.89 -5.97 4.67
N THR A 33 -6.37 -5.76 3.45
CA THR A 33 -7.57 -6.38 2.90
C THR A 33 -7.35 -7.88 2.62
N TRP A 34 -8.36 -8.57 2.12
CA TRP A 34 -8.31 -10.02 1.86
C TRP A 34 -7.24 -10.38 0.83
N SER A 35 -6.52 -11.49 1.04
CA SER A 35 -5.39 -11.91 0.19
C SER A 35 -5.73 -12.14 -1.29
N ASN A 36 -6.99 -12.45 -1.59
CA ASN A 36 -7.49 -12.67 -2.94
C ASN A 36 -7.99 -11.39 -3.63
N PHE A 37 -8.00 -10.25 -2.93
CA PHE A 37 -8.45 -8.98 -3.49
C PHE A 37 -7.29 -8.30 -4.22
N ALA A 38 -7.62 -7.60 -5.31
CA ALA A 38 -6.67 -6.79 -6.04
C ALA A 38 -6.07 -5.66 -5.17
N SER A 39 -6.83 -5.13 -4.19
CA SER A 39 -6.33 -4.17 -3.22
C SER A 39 -5.13 -4.72 -2.45
N TRP A 40 -5.18 -5.96 -2.01
CA TRP A 40 -4.03 -6.61 -1.39
C TRP A 40 -2.92 -6.89 -2.40
N GLN A 41 -3.22 -7.64 -3.46
CA GLN A 41 -2.21 -8.20 -4.37
C GLN A 41 -1.48 -7.14 -5.19
N GLU A 42 -2.18 -6.10 -5.65
CA GLU A 42 -1.63 -5.10 -6.57
C GLU A 42 -1.16 -3.83 -5.87
N LEU A 43 -1.66 -3.54 -4.66
CA LEU A 43 -1.41 -2.27 -3.97
C LEU A 43 -0.74 -2.48 -2.61
N GLU A 44 -1.43 -3.11 -1.66
CA GLU A 44 -1.00 -3.14 -0.26
C GLU A 44 0.25 -4.02 -0.06
N GLN A 45 0.26 -5.24 -0.60
CA GLN A 45 1.40 -6.14 -0.46
C GLN A 45 2.68 -5.53 -1.07
N PRO A 46 2.70 -5.06 -2.33
CA PRO A 46 3.88 -4.41 -2.90
C PRO A 46 4.26 -3.12 -2.16
N PHE A 47 3.27 -2.39 -1.62
CA PHE A 47 3.54 -1.20 -0.82
C PHE A 47 4.37 -1.53 0.41
N TRP A 48 3.95 -2.53 1.17
CA TRP A 48 4.63 -2.94 2.39
C TRP A 48 5.99 -3.59 2.11
N SER A 49 6.06 -4.56 1.20
CA SER A 49 7.27 -5.34 0.99
C SER A 49 8.35 -4.64 0.15
N GLU A 50 7.98 -3.65 -0.68
CA GLU A 50 8.92 -3.01 -1.60
C GLU A 50 8.91 -1.48 -1.52
N LYS A 51 7.74 -0.83 -1.61
CA LYS A 51 7.68 0.63 -1.80
C LYS A 51 8.05 1.40 -0.54
N LEU A 52 7.55 0.98 0.62
CA LEU A 52 7.85 1.64 1.90
C LEU A 52 9.32 1.47 2.31
N PRO A 53 9.93 0.27 2.23
CA PRO A 53 11.37 0.12 2.43
C PRO A 53 12.18 0.98 1.46
N ALA A 54 11.84 0.99 0.16
CA ALA A 54 12.55 1.81 -0.82
C ALA A 54 12.45 3.32 -0.53
N ALA A 55 11.26 3.81 -0.17
CA ALA A 55 11.02 5.21 0.14
C ALA A 55 11.74 5.70 1.41
N SER A 56 12.02 4.79 2.34
CA SER A 56 12.68 5.09 3.61
C SER A 56 14.18 4.75 3.62
N GLY A 57 14.73 4.26 2.51
CA GLY A 57 16.11 3.77 2.44
C GLY A 57 16.35 2.53 3.34
N GLY A 58 15.32 1.72 3.56
CA GLY A 58 15.36 0.53 4.41
C GLY A 58 15.12 0.79 5.90
N LYS A 59 14.90 2.05 6.32
CA LYS A 59 14.64 2.39 7.73
C LYS A 59 13.27 1.91 8.22
N LEU A 60 12.27 1.81 7.33
CA LEU A 60 10.93 1.32 7.66
C LEU A 60 10.72 -0.04 7.00
N ALA A 61 10.37 -1.04 7.79
CA ALA A 61 10.13 -2.41 7.37
C ALA A 61 8.66 -2.84 7.56
N ASP A 62 8.31 -3.97 6.98
CA ASP A 62 6.97 -4.54 6.98
C ASP A 62 6.81 -5.75 7.91
N ASP A 63 5.66 -5.80 8.58
CA ASP A 63 5.04 -6.99 9.15
C ASP A 63 3.54 -6.94 8.81
N ALA A 64 3.27 -6.88 7.50
CA ALA A 64 1.94 -6.73 6.95
C ALA A 64 1.31 -8.08 6.61
N ILE A 65 0.10 -8.31 7.09
CA ILE A 65 -0.67 -9.54 6.82
C ILE A 65 -2.05 -9.22 6.26
N PRO A 66 -2.55 -10.01 5.29
CA PRO A 66 -3.92 -9.83 4.82
C PRO A 66 -4.91 -10.34 5.86
N LEU A 67 -6.12 -9.78 5.85
CA LEU A 67 -7.17 -10.16 6.81
C LEU A 67 -7.47 -11.67 6.84
N THR A 68 -7.31 -12.36 5.71
CA THR A 68 -7.55 -13.80 5.56
C THR A 68 -6.66 -14.67 6.45
N GLU A 69 -5.49 -14.17 6.89
CA GLU A 69 -4.56 -14.93 7.74
C GLU A 69 -4.91 -14.85 9.23
N VAL A 70 -5.74 -13.89 9.62
CA VAL A 70 -6.07 -13.62 11.03
C VAL A 70 -7.52 -13.90 11.41
N ASP A 71 -8.38 -14.25 10.43
CA ASP A 71 -9.80 -14.57 10.60
C ASP A 71 -10.56 -13.54 11.47
N LEU A 72 -10.22 -12.26 11.27
CA LEU A 72 -10.82 -11.15 12.00
C LEU A 72 -11.96 -10.52 11.20
N LYS A 73 -12.95 -9.99 11.92
CA LYS A 73 -13.96 -9.10 11.34
C LYS A 73 -13.44 -7.66 11.30
N GLY A 74 -13.98 -6.86 10.37
CA GLY A 74 -13.55 -5.47 10.20
C GLY A 74 -13.65 -4.60 11.46
N ASN A 75 -14.72 -4.77 12.24
CA ASN A 75 -14.87 -4.07 13.53
C ASN A 75 -13.87 -4.56 14.59
N GLU A 76 -13.46 -5.83 14.55
CA GLU A 76 -12.42 -6.38 15.43
C GLU A 76 -11.05 -5.82 15.06
N VAL A 77 -10.76 -5.66 13.77
CA VAL A 77 -9.56 -4.95 13.28
C VAL A 77 -9.50 -3.54 13.84
N MET A 78 -10.59 -2.76 13.76
CA MET A 78 -10.62 -1.39 14.29
C MET A 78 -10.39 -1.36 15.81
N ARG A 79 -10.94 -2.31 16.55
CA ARG A 79 -10.67 -2.44 18.00
C ARG A 79 -9.20 -2.76 18.28
N LEU A 80 -8.59 -3.64 17.50
CA LEU A 80 -7.17 -4.00 17.66
C LEU A 80 -6.23 -2.87 17.27
N LEU A 81 -6.58 -2.07 16.26
CA LEU A 81 -5.89 -0.84 15.91
C LEU A 81 -5.95 0.18 17.07
N ASN A 82 -7.10 0.30 17.74
CA ASN A 82 -7.25 1.17 18.91
C ASN A 82 -6.53 0.63 20.17
N LEU A 83 -6.18 -0.65 20.20
CA LEU A 83 -5.44 -1.30 21.29
C LEU A 83 -3.93 -1.44 20.99
N ASP A 84 -3.43 -0.77 19.96
CA ASP A 84 -2.03 -0.79 19.51
C ASP A 84 -1.51 -2.19 19.13
N VAL A 85 -2.41 -3.15 18.84
CA VAL A 85 -2.01 -4.50 18.42
C VAL A 85 -1.58 -4.50 16.95
N PHE A 86 -2.41 -3.87 16.11
CA PHE A 86 -2.00 -3.43 14.78
C PHE A 86 -1.71 -1.93 14.85
N GLU A 87 -0.74 -1.50 14.08
CA GLU A 87 -0.35 -0.09 13.99
C GLU A 87 -1.03 0.59 12.81
N VAL A 88 -1.27 -0.18 11.75
CA VAL A 88 -1.93 0.26 10.53
C VAL A 88 -3.01 -0.75 10.11
N ALA A 89 -4.15 -0.25 9.66
CA ALA A 89 -5.19 -1.07 9.05
C ALA A 89 -5.63 -0.47 7.71
N HIS A 90 -5.62 -1.28 6.65
CA HIS A 90 -6.34 -0.97 5.42
C HIS A 90 -7.76 -1.52 5.54
N GLY A 91 -8.73 -0.62 5.53
CA GLY A 91 -10.11 -0.93 5.85
C GLY A 91 -11.09 -0.47 4.78
N LEU A 92 -12.29 -1.03 4.87
CA LEU A 92 -13.46 -0.59 4.12
C LEU A 92 -14.41 0.16 5.06
N GLY A 93 -15.22 1.07 4.53
CA GLY A 93 -16.21 1.82 5.29
C GLY A 93 -17.17 0.92 6.09
N SER A 94 -17.44 -0.29 5.58
CA SER A 94 -18.24 -1.31 6.28
C SER A 94 -17.68 -1.74 7.63
N TYR A 95 -16.39 -1.49 7.92
CA TYR A 95 -15.77 -1.82 9.21
C TYR A 95 -16.30 -0.94 10.34
N VAL A 96 -16.77 0.26 10.00
CA VAL A 96 -17.28 1.29 10.92
C VAL A 96 -18.75 1.64 10.66
N ALA A 97 -19.42 0.93 9.75
CA ALA A 97 -20.82 1.20 9.40
C ALA A 97 -21.80 0.99 10.58
N ALA A 98 -21.45 0.17 11.56
CA ALA A 98 -22.23 0.04 12.79
C ALA A 98 -22.27 1.35 13.62
N GLU A 99 -21.23 2.18 13.49
CA GLU A 99 -21.11 3.47 14.20
C GLU A 99 -21.64 4.61 13.33
N ASN A 100 -21.52 4.51 12.00
CA ASN A 100 -22.06 5.44 11.03
C ASN A 100 -22.85 4.70 9.94
N PRO A 101 -24.15 4.42 10.15
CA PRO A 101 -24.95 3.64 9.22
C PRO A 101 -25.20 4.35 7.88
N ALA A 102 -24.92 5.65 7.78
CA ALA A 102 -25.00 6.37 6.50
C ALA A 102 -23.99 5.84 5.47
N ILE A 103 -22.91 5.19 5.91
CA ILE A 103 -21.90 4.59 5.03
C ILE A 103 -22.51 3.49 4.16
N GLU A 104 -23.50 2.75 4.65
CA GLU A 104 -24.20 1.72 3.86
C GLU A 104 -24.90 2.29 2.62
N GLY A 105 -25.14 3.61 2.57
CA GLY A 105 -25.67 4.28 1.40
C GLY A 105 -24.79 4.14 0.15
N VAL A 106 -23.50 3.87 0.32
CA VAL A 106 -22.56 3.69 -0.80
C VAL A 106 -22.73 2.34 -1.51
N GLU A 107 -23.43 1.39 -0.89
CA GLU A 107 -23.74 0.06 -1.43
C GLU A 107 -25.04 0.05 -2.27
N LEU A 108 -25.72 1.19 -2.39
CA LEU A 108 -26.91 1.31 -3.22
C LEU A 108 -26.56 1.21 -4.71
N SER A 109 -27.33 0.42 -5.45
CA SER A 109 -27.12 0.29 -6.89
C SER A 109 -27.41 1.60 -7.63
N SER A 110 -26.64 1.85 -8.69
CA SER A 110 -26.82 2.98 -9.62
C SER A 110 -26.53 4.39 -9.07
N ILE A 111 -25.96 4.53 -7.87
CA ILE A 111 -25.58 5.86 -7.33
C ILE A 111 -24.32 6.45 -7.98
N ALA A 112 -23.48 5.59 -8.57
CA ALA A 112 -22.24 5.95 -9.24
C ALA A 112 -22.33 5.56 -10.73
N PRO A 113 -22.95 6.38 -11.59
CA PRO A 113 -23.13 6.06 -13.01
C PRO A 113 -21.85 6.19 -13.84
N ASP A 114 -20.82 6.85 -13.29
CA ASP A 114 -19.52 7.05 -13.92
C ASP A 114 -18.40 7.08 -12.86
N PHE A 115 -17.16 6.95 -13.32
CA PHE A 115 -15.98 6.89 -12.45
C PHE A 115 -15.72 8.18 -11.66
N ALA A 116 -16.04 9.34 -12.23
CA ALA A 116 -15.90 10.61 -11.54
C ALA A 116 -16.85 10.70 -10.34
N THR A 117 -18.10 10.24 -10.51
CA THR A 117 -19.10 10.14 -9.45
C THR A 117 -18.70 9.10 -8.41
N MET A 118 -18.21 7.93 -8.84
CA MET A 118 -17.66 6.91 -7.93
C MET A 118 -16.58 7.50 -7.03
N ARG A 119 -15.61 8.21 -7.61
CA ARG A 119 -14.54 8.85 -6.85
C ARG A 119 -15.05 9.89 -5.87
N ALA A 120 -15.98 10.75 -6.29
CA ALA A 120 -16.59 11.75 -5.41
C ALA A 120 -17.31 11.10 -4.21
N ILE A 121 -18.00 9.96 -4.41
CA ILE A 121 -18.65 9.22 -3.32
C ILE A 121 -17.61 8.58 -2.42
N THR A 122 -16.57 7.93 -2.97
CA THR A 122 -15.46 7.34 -2.19
C THR A 122 -14.78 8.38 -1.31
N ASP A 123 -14.45 9.55 -1.85
CA ASP A 123 -13.80 10.64 -1.11
C ASP A 123 -14.72 11.20 0.00
N ALA A 124 -16.01 11.37 -0.30
CA ALA A 124 -16.98 11.92 0.65
C ALA A 124 -17.26 10.98 1.84
N TYR A 125 -17.23 9.66 1.61
CA TYR A 125 -17.55 8.65 2.62
C TYR A 125 -16.31 7.94 3.20
N SER A 126 -15.13 8.18 2.64
CA SER A 126 -13.91 7.41 2.96
C SER A 126 -14.15 5.90 2.86
N ILE A 127 -14.75 5.44 1.74
CA ILE A 127 -15.17 4.04 1.55
C ILE A 127 -13.99 3.08 1.68
N THR A 128 -12.81 3.50 1.27
CA THR A 128 -11.55 2.80 1.51
C THR A 128 -10.62 3.74 2.27
N PHE A 129 -9.92 3.21 3.26
CA PHE A 129 -9.02 4.02 4.07
C PHE A 129 -7.81 3.23 4.57
N SER A 130 -6.72 3.93 4.81
CA SER A 130 -5.61 3.46 5.64
C SER A 130 -5.66 4.21 6.96
N ALA A 131 -5.91 3.50 8.06
CA ALA A 131 -5.93 4.07 9.40
C ALA A 131 -4.63 3.72 10.11
N ILE A 132 -4.04 4.70 10.80
CA ILE A 132 -2.86 4.52 11.63
C ILE A 132 -3.26 4.84 13.07
N ASN A 133 -2.78 4.04 14.02
CA ASN A 133 -2.97 4.33 15.43
C ASN A 133 -2.37 5.71 15.80
N ALA A 134 -3.14 6.53 16.52
CA ALA A 134 -2.74 7.90 16.83
C ALA A 134 -1.53 7.97 17.79
N THR A 135 -1.49 7.13 18.83
CA THR A 135 -0.39 7.09 19.80
C THR A 135 0.92 6.78 19.10
N LEU A 136 0.91 5.79 18.21
CA LEU A 136 2.07 5.39 17.43
C LEU A 136 2.45 6.46 16.40
N TRP A 137 1.47 7.01 15.67
CA TRP A 137 1.70 8.08 14.70
C TRP A 137 2.44 9.26 15.33
N TYR A 138 1.95 9.76 16.47
CA TYR A 138 2.57 10.88 17.16
C TYR A 138 3.84 10.52 17.93
N GLY A 139 4.15 9.23 18.09
CA GLY A 139 5.41 8.75 18.66
C GLY A 139 6.59 8.78 17.70
N HIS A 140 6.35 8.86 16.39
CA HIS A 140 7.39 8.95 15.38
C HIS A 140 7.93 10.37 15.18
N ASP A 141 9.19 10.46 14.75
CA ASP A 141 9.79 11.73 14.33
C ASP A 141 9.12 12.32 13.08
N GLU A 142 9.45 13.58 12.78
CA GLU A 142 8.88 14.28 11.63
C GLU A 142 9.28 13.67 10.28
N GLU A 143 10.52 13.17 10.15
CA GLU A 143 11.01 12.52 8.92
C GLU A 143 10.20 11.26 8.60
N THR A 144 9.96 10.42 9.60
CA THR A 144 9.19 9.18 9.49
C THR A 144 7.75 9.47 9.14
N ARG A 145 7.10 10.41 9.83
CA ARG A 145 5.72 10.81 9.51
C ARG A 145 5.61 11.41 8.11
N ALA A 146 6.58 12.23 7.69
CA ALA A 146 6.59 12.80 6.34
C ALA A 146 6.77 11.70 5.27
N THR A 147 7.70 10.77 5.49
CA THR A 147 7.95 9.62 4.61
C THR A 147 6.71 8.74 4.48
N MET A 148 6.08 8.37 5.61
CA MET A 148 4.84 7.60 5.61
C MET A 148 3.70 8.34 4.93
N THR A 149 3.53 9.64 5.20
CA THR A 149 2.48 10.45 4.55
C THR A 149 2.65 10.45 3.04
N ALA A 150 3.88 10.63 2.55
CA ALA A 150 4.18 10.59 1.12
C ALA A 150 3.94 9.18 0.54
N ALA A 151 4.33 8.13 1.26
CA ALA A 151 4.14 6.75 0.84
C ALA A 151 2.65 6.37 0.74
N PHE A 152 1.83 6.73 1.74
CA PHE A 152 0.38 6.49 1.68
C PHE A 152 -0.31 7.30 0.59
N LYS A 153 0.09 8.55 0.35
CA LYS A 153 -0.40 9.33 -0.80
C LYS A 153 -0.07 8.65 -2.12
N GLN A 154 1.12 8.06 -2.24
CA GLN A 154 1.49 7.31 -3.43
C GLN A 154 0.67 6.02 -3.57
N LEU A 155 0.40 5.31 -2.48
CA LEU A 155 -0.48 4.15 -2.46
C LEU A 155 -1.89 4.51 -2.95
N GLU A 156 -2.46 5.60 -2.43
CA GLU A 156 -3.77 6.10 -2.83
C GLU A 156 -3.79 6.51 -4.32
N TYR A 157 -2.77 7.24 -4.78
CA TYR A 157 -2.63 7.59 -6.20
C TYR A 157 -2.59 6.34 -7.09
N ASN A 158 -1.82 5.32 -6.70
CA ASN A 158 -1.73 4.06 -7.43
C ASN A 158 -3.07 3.33 -7.43
N GLY A 159 -3.82 3.38 -6.32
CA GLY A 159 -5.17 2.85 -6.23
C GLY A 159 -6.12 3.48 -7.22
N TRP A 160 -6.13 4.82 -7.30
CA TRP A 160 -6.94 5.55 -8.27
C TRP A 160 -6.52 5.26 -9.72
N ALA A 161 -5.22 5.21 -10.01
CA ALA A 161 -4.71 4.89 -11.34
C ALA A 161 -5.10 3.46 -11.77
N ASN A 162 -5.01 2.48 -10.86
CA ASN A 162 -5.43 1.11 -11.12
C ASN A 162 -6.93 1.02 -11.38
N ALA A 163 -7.74 1.73 -10.59
CA ALA A 163 -9.18 1.75 -10.75
C ALA A 163 -9.61 2.39 -12.08
N GLU A 164 -8.99 3.50 -12.48
CA GLU A 164 -9.24 4.15 -13.78
C GLU A 164 -8.84 3.25 -14.97
N ALA A 165 -7.69 2.58 -14.87
CA ALA A 165 -7.27 1.62 -15.88
C ALA A 165 -8.24 0.44 -16.01
N LYS A 166 -8.77 -0.06 -14.89
CA LYS A 166 -9.76 -1.15 -14.87
C LYS A 166 -11.11 -0.72 -15.46
N GLU A 167 -11.56 0.49 -15.18
CA GLU A 167 -12.75 1.06 -15.79
C GLU A 167 -12.60 1.15 -17.31
N ALA A 168 -11.48 1.69 -17.80
CA ALA A 168 -11.22 1.79 -19.22
C ALA A 168 -11.21 0.42 -19.93
N LEU A 169 -10.60 -0.59 -19.31
CA LEU A 169 -10.61 -1.96 -19.81
C LEU A 169 -12.02 -2.57 -19.81
N GLY A 170 -12.80 -2.32 -18.77
CA GLY A 170 -14.20 -2.76 -18.66
C GLY A 170 -15.07 -2.19 -19.78
N VAL A 171 -15.00 -0.88 -19.99
CA VAL A 171 -15.71 -0.17 -21.08
C VAL A 171 -15.26 -0.69 -22.45
N ALA A 172 -13.96 -0.88 -22.67
CA ALA A 172 -13.44 -1.40 -23.94
C ALA A 172 -13.94 -2.83 -24.23
N CYS A 173 -13.96 -3.70 -23.21
CA CYS A 173 -14.49 -5.06 -23.33
C CYS A 173 -15.95 -5.04 -23.77
N LEU A 174 -16.80 -4.23 -23.11
CA LEU A 174 -18.21 -4.09 -23.45
C LEU A 174 -18.40 -3.54 -24.88
N ALA A 175 -17.68 -2.48 -25.24
CA ALA A 175 -17.81 -1.84 -26.54
C ALA A 175 -17.36 -2.74 -27.71
N SER A 176 -16.32 -3.55 -27.52
CA SER A 176 -15.79 -4.44 -28.56
C SER A 176 -16.75 -5.56 -28.99
N THR A 177 -17.71 -5.93 -28.14
CA THR A 177 -18.75 -6.94 -28.48
C THR A 177 -19.81 -6.41 -29.44
N SER A 178 -19.90 -5.08 -29.63
CA SER A 178 -20.91 -4.44 -30.50
C SER A 178 -20.48 -4.29 -31.96
N SER A 179 -19.19 -4.49 -32.30
CA SER A 179 -18.67 -4.37 -33.67
C SER A 179 -18.62 -5.69 -34.46
N GLY A 180 -19.15 -6.79 -33.91
CA GLY A 180 -18.98 -8.15 -34.44
C GLY A 180 -20.20 -8.80 -35.14
N SER A 181 -21.32 -8.10 -35.34
CA SER A 181 -22.55 -8.69 -35.92
C SER A 181 -23.15 -7.88 -37.09
N ALA A 182 -22.29 -7.38 -37.97
CA ALA A 182 -22.69 -6.90 -39.29
C ALA A 182 -21.89 -7.64 -40.38
N SER A 183 -22.27 -8.90 -40.64
CA SER A 183 -21.94 -9.62 -41.87
C SER A 183 -23.00 -10.68 -42.14
#